data_AF-A0A6C0L3C0-F1
#
_entry.id   AF-A0A6C0L3C0-F1
#
_cell.length_a   1.000
_cell.length_b   1.000
_cell.length_c   1.000
_cell.angle_alpha   90.00
_cell.angle_beta   90.00
_cell.angle_gamma   90.00
#
_symmetry.space_group_name_H-M   'P 1'
#
loop_
_entity.id
_entity.type
_entity.pdbx_description
1 polymer ?
#
loop_
_entity_poly.entity_id
_entity_poly.type
_entity_poly.pdbx_seq_one_letter_code
_entity_poly.pdbx_strand_id
1 'polypeptide(L)'
;MTTDISVIKEELKGFEEVDSPFELQSDRSIKYITLNDGIQQFYTGGKYLRMGDNKVFFSDNGRVKSFQIKEIDSDGNVLYKSRIFTESDNEEQTNSDELEKIIDNQQNIIEVMTEKLNKNQVIIKHLNEKNKKYEAIIQKLMNDRNL
;
A
#
# COMPACT_ATOMS: atom_id res chain seq x y z
N MET A 1 28.57 -3.10 -10.95
CA MET A 1 28.25 -4.01 -9.84
C MET A 1 28.68 -3.35 -8.55
N THR A 2 27.92 -3.52 -7.46
CA THR A 2 28.29 -3.01 -6.13
C THR A 2 27.83 -3.97 -5.04
N THR A 3 28.47 -3.89 -3.89
CA THR A 3 28.08 -4.55 -2.64
C THR A 3 27.74 -3.54 -1.54
N ASP A 4 27.83 -2.24 -1.85
CA ASP A 4 27.53 -1.17 -0.89
C ASP A 4 26.01 -1.02 -0.74
N ILE A 5 25.53 -1.29 0.47
CA ILE A 5 24.11 -1.24 0.83
C ILE A 5 23.52 0.15 0.61
N SER A 6 24.29 1.23 0.82
CA SER A 6 23.80 2.60 0.67
C SER A 6 23.49 2.91 -0.79
N VAL A 7 24.41 2.53 -1.69
CA VAL A 7 24.24 2.68 -3.14
C VAL A 7 23.09 1.79 -3.63
N ILE A 8 23.00 0.55 -3.14
CA ILE A 8 21.91 -0.37 -3.53
C ILE A 8 20.55 0.21 -3.14
N LYS A 9 20.41 0.75 -1.93
CA LYS A 9 19.15 1.38 -1.48
C LYS A 9 18.75 2.58 -2.33
N GLU A 10 19.71 3.39 -2.74
CA GLU A 10 19.45 4.52 -3.62
C GLU A 10 19.02 4.08 -5.02
N GLU A 11 19.72 3.10 -5.59
CA GLU A 11 19.41 2.51 -6.88
C GLU A 11 18.05 1.80 -6.91
N LEU A 12 17.59 1.26 -5.78
CA LEU A 12 16.30 0.57 -5.68
C LEU A 12 15.12 1.51 -5.42
N LYS A 13 15.32 2.83 -5.31
CA LYS A 13 14.19 3.78 -5.25
C LYS A 13 13.38 3.72 -6.56
N GLY A 14 12.07 3.50 -6.44
CA GLY A 14 11.18 3.33 -7.59
C GLY A 14 11.26 1.95 -8.25
N PHE A 15 11.92 0.99 -7.59
CA PHE A 15 11.94 -0.41 -8.01
C PHE A 15 11.27 -1.28 -6.92
N GLU A 16 10.52 -2.28 -7.35
CA GLU A 16 9.93 -3.30 -6.47
C GLU A 16 10.55 -4.67 -6.71
N GLU A 17 10.68 -5.47 -5.66
CA GLU A 17 11.15 -6.85 -5.76
C GLU A 17 10.02 -7.74 -6.30
N VAL A 18 10.28 -8.49 -7.36
CA VAL A 18 9.34 -9.47 -7.92
C VAL A 18 9.69 -10.85 -7.43
N ASP A 19 8.67 -11.58 -6.96
CA ASP A 19 8.83 -12.94 -6.44
C ASP A 19 9.08 -13.95 -7.55
N SER A 20 8.57 -13.66 -8.75
CA SER A 20 8.57 -14.54 -9.90
C SER A 20 9.04 -13.81 -11.18
N PRO A 21 9.99 -14.36 -11.95
CA PRO A 21 10.36 -13.79 -13.24
C PRO A 21 9.22 -13.83 -14.28
N PHE A 22 8.15 -14.59 -14.02
CA PHE A 22 6.94 -14.58 -14.85
C PHE A 22 6.11 -13.30 -14.69
N GLU A 23 6.34 -12.53 -13.62
CA GLU A 23 5.68 -11.23 -13.40
C GLU A 23 6.36 -10.10 -14.20
N LEU A 24 7.54 -10.37 -14.79
CA LEU A 24 8.28 -9.39 -15.57
C LEU A 24 7.64 -9.13 -16.93
N GLN A 25 7.35 -7.87 -17.20
CA GLN A 25 6.92 -7.40 -18.52
C GLN A 25 8.11 -7.09 -19.41
N SER A 26 8.04 -7.48 -20.69
CA SER A 26 9.05 -7.18 -21.69
C SER A 26 9.31 -5.67 -21.81
N ASP A 27 10.57 -5.30 -22.06
CA ASP A 27 11.07 -3.93 -22.21
C ASP A 27 11.15 -3.08 -20.93
N ARG A 28 10.79 -3.62 -19.76
CA ARG A 28 11.01 -2.94 -18.47
C ARG A 28 12.45 -3.04 -18.00
N SER A 29 12.93 -1.99 -17.31
CA SER A 29 14.23 -2.04 -16.65
C SER A 29 14.18 -3.04 -15.49
N ILE A 30 15.19 -3.90 -15.43
CA ILE A 30 15.39 -4.83 -14.31
C ILE A 30 16.73 -4.60 -13.65
N LYS A 31 16.74 -4.67 -12.33
CA LYS A 31 17.93 -4.75 -11.47
C LYS A 31 17.89 -6.09 -10.75
N TYR A 32 19.04 -6.62 -10.34
CA TYR A 32 19.05 -7.94 -9.69
C TYR A 32 20.24 -8.12 -8.75
N ILE A 33 20.06 -9.03 -7.80
CA ILE A 33 21.11 -9.53 -6.91
C ILE A 33 21.27 -11.01 -7.17
N THR A 34 22.43 -11.38 -7.71
CA THR A 34 22.80 -12.77 -7.98
C THR A 34 24.05 -13.14 -7.22
N LEU A 35 24.24 -14.44 -7.02
CA LEU A 35 25.52 -14.99 -6.60
C LEU A 35 26.46 -15.02 -7.81
N ASN A 36 27.68 -14.50 -7.65
CA ASN A 36 28.75 -14.60 -8.63
C ASN A 36 30.03 -15.00 -7.88
N ASP A 37 30.63 -16.14 -8.25
CA ASP A 37 31.79 -16.73 -7.56
C ASP A 37 31.62 -16.86 -6.03
N GLY A 38 30.40 -17.18 -5.57
CA GLY A 38 30.09 -17.33 -4.15
C GLY A 38 29.84 -16.02 -3.40
N ILE A 39 29.90 -14.86 -4.07
CA ILE A 39 29.65 -13.55 -3.47
C ILE A 39 28.34 -12.99 -4.02
N GLN A 40 27.47 -12.50 -3.13
CA GLN A 40 26.26 -11.80 -3.54
C GLN A 40 26.61 -10.40 -4.04
N GLN A 41 26.21 -10.08 -5.26
CA GLN A 41 26.50 -8.80 -5.89
C GLN A 41 25.25 -8.20 -6.52
N PHE A 42 25.12 -6.87 -6.41
CA PHE A 42 24.04 -6.13 -7.05
C PHE A 42 24.46 -5.66 -8.44
N TYR A 43 23.54 -5.80 -9.38
CA TYR A 43 23.67 -5.37 -10.77
C TYR A 43 22.48 -4.49 -11.14
N THR A 44 22.80 -3.35 -11.76
CA THR A 44 21.81 -2.42 -12.34
C THR A 44 21.09 -3.00 -13.57
N GLY A 45 21.56 -4.13 -14.08
CA GLY A 45 20.90 -4.91 -15.13
C GLY A 45 20.70 -4.15 -16.44
N GLY A 46 19.47 -4.14 -16.93
CA GLY A 46 19.10 -3.61 -18.24
C GLY A 46 17.63 -3.90 -18.57
N LYS A 47 17.25 -3.84 -19.85
CA LYS A 47 15.86 -4.06 -20.27
C LYS A 47 15.53 -5.55 -20.37
N TYR A 48 14.49 -6.01 -19.67
CA TYR A 48 14.06 -7.40 -19.71
C TYR A 48 13.57 -7.80 -21.11
N LEU A 49 14.00 -8.96 -21.57
CA LEU A 49 13.60 -9.50 -22.87
C LEU A 49 12.66 -10.69 -22.70
N ARG A 50 13.14 -11.73 -22.02
CA ARG A 50 12.43 -13.00 -21.84
C ARG A 50 13.04 -13.84 -20.72
N MET A 51 12.25 -14.78 -20.23
CA MET A 51 12.70 -15.86 -19.35
C MET A 51 12.98 -17.12 -20.19
N GLY A 52 13.99 -17.88 -19.80
CA GLY A 52 14.20 -19.27 -20.23
C GLY A 52 14.33 -20.19 -19.01
N ASP A 53 14.69 -21.45 -19.23
CA ASP A 53 14.84 -22.42 -18.15
C ASP A 53 15.89 -21.95 -17.13
N ASN A 54 15.40 -21.57 -15.94
CA ASN A 54 16.19 -21.08 -14.81
C ASN A 54 17.09 -19.86 -15.14
N LYS A 55 16.82 -19.13 -16.23
CA LYS A 55 17.62 -17.97 -16.66
C LYS A 55 16.73 -16.81 -17.10
N VAL A 56 17.13 -15.61 -16.74
CA VAL A 56 16.52 -14.37 -17.23
C VAL A 56 17.43 -13.71 -18.25
N PHE A 57 16.88 -13.35 -19.40
CA PHE A 57 17.59 -12.65 -20.47
C PHE A 57 17.19 -11.17 -20.50
N PHE A 58 18.19 -10.31 -20.60
CA PHE A 58 18.01 -8.86 -20.66
C PHE A 58 19.00 -8.23 -21.63
N SER A 59 18.66 -7.05 -22.15
CA SER A 59 19.51 -6.23 -23.01
C SER A 59 20.15 -5.11 -22.19
N ASP A 60 21.48 -5.06 -22.20
CA ASP A 60 22.28 -4.00 -21.60
C ASP A 60 23.12 -3.35 -22.71
N ASN A 61 22.84 -2.08 -23.01
CA ASN A 61 23.48 -1.31 -24.09
C ASN A 61 23.55 -2.05 -25.44
N GLY A 62 22.47 -2.74 -25.80
CA GLY A 62 22.34 -3.50 -27.06
C GLY A 62 22.99 -4.88 -27.06
N ARG A 63 23.61 -5.31 -25.95
CA ARG A 63 24.12 -6.66 -25.77
C ARG A 63 23.16 -7.49 -24.92
N VAL A 64 22.85 -8.69 -25.39
CA VAL A 64 22.02 -9.63 -24.62
C VAL A 64 22.90 -10.31 -23.58
N LYS A 65 22.50 -10.19 -22.31
CA LYS A 65 23.11 -10.86 -21.16
C LYS A 65 22.05 -11.72 -20.46
N SER A 66 22.51 -12.63 -19.62
CA SER A 66 21.62 -13.48 -18.83
C SER A 66 22.18 -13.75 -17.44
N PHE A 67 21.31 -13.96 -16.47
CA PHE A 67 21.67 -14.45 -15.13
C PHE A 67 20.79 -15.62 -14.71
N GLN A 68 21.27 -16.43 -13.77
CA GLN A 68 20.54 -17.58 -13.23
C GLN A 68 19.56 -17.15 -12.13
N ILE A 69 18.35 -17.71 -12.15
CA ILE A 69 17.32 -17.42 -11.14
C ILE A 69 17.59 -18.22 -9.87
N LYS A 70 17.97 -19.49 -10.01
CA LYS A 70 18.28 -20.40 -8.90
C LYS A 70 19.62 -21.07 -9.17
N GLU A 71 20.47 -21.13 -8.16
CA GLU A 71 21.63 -22.03 -8.16
C GLU A 71 21.22 -23.30 -7.40
N ILE A 72 21.42 -24.46 -8.03
CA ILE A 72 20.99 -25.77 -7.52
C ILE A 72 22.25 -26.61 -7.31
N ASP A 73 22.35 -27.29 -6.18
CA ASP A 73 23.42 -28.24 -5.90
C ASP A 73 23.23 -29.55 -6.69
N SER A 74 24.29 -30.36 -6.76
CA SER A 74 24.30 -31.73 -7.30
C SER A 74 23.20 -32.64 -6.75
N ASP A 75 22.73 -32.38 -5.52
CA ASP A 75 21.61 -33.09 -4.86
C ASP A 75 20.22 -32.54 -5.22
N GLY A 76 20.11 -31.52 -6.07
CA GLY A 76 18.84 -30.91 -6.47
C GLY A 76 18.28 -29.89 -5.48
N ASN A 77 19.03 -29.55 -4.42
CA ASN A 77 18.65 -28.53 -3.44
C ASN A 77 18.95 -27.12 -3.96
N VAL A 78 18.02 -26.17 -3.76
CA VAL A 78 18.24 -24.77 -4.13
C VAL A 78 19.19 -24.13 -3.12
N LEU A 79 20.43 -23.90 -3.54
CA LEU A 79 21.46 -23.25 -2.72
C LEU A 79 21.18 -21.75 -2.58
N TYR A 80 20.75 -21.12 -3.68
CA TYR A 80 20.52 -19.69 -3.73
C TYR A 80 19.44 -19.32 -4.74
N LYS A 81 18.62 -18.32 -4.41
CA LYS A 81 17.64 -17.71 -5.31
C LYS A 81 18.01 -16.24 -5.53
N SER A 82 18.23 -15.88 -6.78
CA SER A 82 18.47 -14.50 -7.20
C SER A 82 17.24 -13.64 -6.98
N ARG A 83 17.47 -12.41 -6.50
CA ARG A 83 16.42 -11.41 -6.29
C ARG A 83 16.36 -10.50 -7.49
N ILE A 84 15.16 -10.21 -7.97
CA ILE A 84 14.94 -9.42 -9.18
C ILE A 84 14.06 -8.25 -8.81
N PHE A 85 14.41 -7.08 -9.32
CA PHE A 85 13.69 -5.83 -9.08
C PHE A 85 13.28 -5.23 -10.42
N THR A 86 12.05 -4.74 -10.53
CA THR A 86 11.53 -4.06 -11.73
C THR A 86 11.03 -2.67 -11.37
N GLU A 87 10.92 -1.78 -12.36
CA GLU A 87 10.32 -0.46 -12.16
C GLU A 87 8.91 -0.64 -11.62
N SER A 88 8.66 -0.11 -10.42
CA SER A 88 7.33 -0.13 -9.85
C SER A 88 6.43 0.77 -10.70
N ASP A 89 5.24 0.31 -11.05
CA ASP A 89 4.20 1.13 -11.71
C ASP A 89 3.60 2.20 -10.79
N ASN A 90 4.26 2.48 -9.67
CA ASN A 90 3.95 3.58 -8.79
C ASN A 90 4.31 4.89 -9.50
N GLU A 91 3.45 5.29 -10.42
CA GLU A 91 3.12 6.68 -10.64
C GLU A 91 2.71 7.26 -9.27
N GLU A 92 3.65 7.76 -8.49
CA GLU A 92 3.39 8.54 -7.25
C GLU A 92 2.69 9.89 -7.55
N GLN A 93 2.08 10.07 -8.74
CA GLN A 93 1.63 11.37 -9.22
C GLN A 93 0.13 11.44 -9.60
N THR A 94 -0.62 10.34 -9.65
CA THR A 94 -2.01 10.37 -10.17
C THR A 94 -3.12 10.45 -9.14
N ASN A 95 -2.85 10.22 -7.85
CA ASN A 95 -3.94 10.15 -6.84
C ASN A 95 -4.07 11.37 -5.91
N SER A 96 -3.22 12.39 -6.01
CA SER A 96 -3.32 13.56 -5.11
C SER A 96 -4.68 14.27 -5.26
N ASP A 97 -5.11 14.51 -6.50
CA ASP A 97 -6.35 15.25 -6.78
C ASP A 97 -7.62 14.44 -6.45
N GLU A 98 -7.57 13.11 -6.60
CA GLU A 98 -8.68 12.24 -6.20
C GLU A 98 -8.77 12.12 -4.68
N LEU A 99 -7.63 11.99 -4.00
CA LEU A 99 -7.56 12.00 -2.54
C LEU A 99 -8.05 13.33 -1.97
N GLU A 100 -7.70 14.46 -2.58
CA GLU A 100 -8.17 15.79 -2.17
C GLU A 100 -9.70 15.89 -2.31
N LYS A 101 -10.27 15.45 -3.43
CA LYS A 101 -11.73 15.38 -3.62
C LYS A 101 -12.42 14.45 -2.62
N ILE A 102 -11.79 13.33 -2.27
CA ILE A 102 -12.31 12.41 -1.25
C ILE A 102 -12.32 13.10 0.13
N ILE A 103 -11.24 13.78 0.47
CA ILE A 103 -11.10 14.52 1.74
C ILE A 103 -12.17 15.62 1.82
N ASP A 104 -12.35 16.41 0.76
CA ASP A 104 -13.37 17.47 0.71
C ASP A 104 -14.78 16.92 0.91
N ASN A 105 -15.11 15.83 0.23
CA ASN A 105 -16.40 15.16 0.39
C ASN A 105 -16.60 14.65 1.82
N GLN A 106 -15.56 14.08 2.44
CA GLN A 106 -15.62 13.60 3.82
C GLN A 106 -15.84 14.77 4.80
N GLN A 107 -15.17 15.90 4.61
CA GLN A 107 -15.36 17.10 5.45
C GLN A 107 -16.80 17.62 5.34
N ASN A 108 -17.35 17.68 4.13
CA ASN A 108 -18.72 18.13 3.90
C ASN A 108 -19.76 17.19 4.58
N ILE A 109 -19.51 15.88 4.52
CA ILE A 109 -20.33 14.89 5.26
C ILE A 109 -20.25 15.15 6.78
N ILE A 110 -19.05 15.40 7.31
CA ILE A 110 -18.84 15.69 8.74
C ILE A 110 -19.60 16.95 9.16
N GLU A 111 -19.56 18.02 8.37
CA GLU A 111 -20.30 19.25 8.65
C GLU A 111 -21.81 19.00 8.73
N VAL A 112 -22.38 18.33 7.73
CA VAL A 112 -23.82 18.01 7.69
C VAL A 112 -24.23 17.13 8.88
N MET A 113 -23.41 16.14 9.24
CA MET A 113 -23.68 15.30 10.40
C MET A 113 -23.60 16.10 11.71
N THR A 114 -22.62 16.99 11.83
CA THR A 114 -22.43 17.85 13.00
C THR A 114 -23.61 18.78 13.21
N GLU A 115 -24.12 19.41 12.15
CA GLU A 115 -25.33 20.23 12.23
C GLU A 115 -26.55 19.43 12.70
N LYS A 116 -26.75 18.23 12.15
CA LYS A 116 -27.86 17.34 12.54
C LYS A 116 -27.76 16.94 14.00
N LEU A 117 -26.56 16.60 14.48
CA LEU A 117 -26.32 16.28 15.89
C LEU A 117 -26.68 17.46 16.81
N ASN A 118 -26.25 18.66 16.47
CA ASN A 118 -26.57 19.87 17.23
C ASN A 118 -28.08 20.13 17.30
N LYS A 119 -28.79 20.00 16.16
CA LYS A 119 -30.26 20.11 16.12
C LYS A 119 -30.94 19.07 17.01
N ASN A 120 -30.50 17.81 16.93
CA ASN A 120 -31.04 16.73 17.76
C ASN A 120 -30.80 16.97 19.25
N GLN A 121 -29.63 17.49 19.64
CA GLN A 121 -29.35 17.83 21.04
C GLN A 121 -30.31 18.89 21.58
N VAL A 122 -30.63 19.92 20.80
CA VAL A 122 -31.61 20.95 21.20
C VAL A 122 -32.99 20.32 21.39
N ILE A 123 -33.42 19.45 20.46
CA ILE A 123 -34.71 18.75 20.56
C ILE A 123 -34.76 17.88 21.82
N ILE A 124 -33.71 17.11 22.09
CA ILE A 124 -33.62 16.25 23.28
C ILE A 124 -33.72 17.08 24.56
N LYS A 125 -33.02 18.21 24.64
CA LYS A 125 -33.12 19.12 25.80
C LYS A 125 -34.56 19.60 26.01
N HIS A 126 -35.22 20.04 24.94
CA HIS A 126 -36.59 20.53 25.03
C HIS A 126 -37.60 19.44 25.42
N LEU A 127 -37.45 18.22 24.90
CA LEU A 127 -38.28 17.08 25.28
C LEU A 127 -38.07 16.69 26.75
N ASN A 128 -36.82 16.68 27.23
CA ASN A 128 -36.51 16.40 28.63
C ASN A 128 -37.12 17.45 29.57
N GLU A 129 -37.09 18.73 29.21
CA GLU A 129 -37.75 19.79 29.98
C GLU A 129 -39.27 19.61 30.03
N LYS A 130 -39.91 19.24 28.91
CA LYS A 130 -41.34 18.94 28.87
C LYS A 130 -41.69 17.73 29.73
N ASN A 131 -40.93 16.64 29.63
CA ASN A 131 -41.15 15.44 30.44
C ASN A 131 -41.07 15.74 31.93
N LYS A 132 -40.05 16.52 32.37
CA LYS A 132 -39.96 16.97 33.77
C LYS A 132 -41.20 17.76 34.23
N LYS A 133 -41.76 18.62 33.37
CA LYS A 133 -43.00 19.35 33.67
C LYS A 133 -44.19 18.41 33.79
N TYR A 134 -44.33 17.45 32.89
CA TYR A 134 -45.40 16.47 32.94
C TYR A 134 -45.31 15.58 34.18
N GLU A 135 -44.12 15.10 34.53
CA GLU A 135 -43.87 14.34 35.76
C GLU A 135 -44.27 15.13 37.01
N ALA A 136 -43.89 16.41 37.09
CA ALA A 136 -44.26 17.27 38.22
C ALA A 136 -45.78 17.48 38.33
N ILE A 137 -46.49 17.60 37.20
CA ILE A 137 -47.95 17.71 37.19
C ILE A 137 -48.59 16.40 37.64
N ILE A 138 -48.11 15.26 37.14
CA ILE A 138 -48.61 13.94 37.53
C ILE A 138 -48.41 13.71 39.04
N GLN A 139 -47.24 14.05 39.59
CA GLN A 139 -46.99 13.95 41.02
C GLN A 139 -47.97 14.80 41.85
N LYS A 140 -48.24 16.03 41.43
CA LYS A 140 -49.23 16.88 42.10
C LYS A 140 -50.62 16.25 42.08
N LEU A 141 -51.07 15.79 40.91
CA LEU A 141 -52.37 15.12 40.77
C LEU A 141 -52.48 13.84 41.58
N MET A 142 -51.40 13.07 41.71
CA MET A 142 -51.36 11.87 42.56
C MET A 142 -51.46 12.23 44.04
N ASN A 143 -50.77 13.28 44.49
CA ASN A 143 -50.83 13.74 45.88
C ASN A 143 -52.23 14.29 46.23
N ASP A 144 -52.84 15.07 45.33
CA ASP A 144 -54.19 15.62 45.53
C ASP A 144 -55.28 14.54 45.56
N ARG A 145 -55.03 13.36 44.97
CA ARG A 145 -55.95 12.20 44.98
C ARG A 145 -55.82 11.31 46.22
N ASN A 146 -54.71 11.44 46.95
CA ASN A 146 -54.40 10.66 48.15
C ASN A 146 -54.71 11.42 49.46
N LEU A 147 -55.24 12.65 49.36
CA LEU A 147 -55.92 13.36 50.45
C LEU A 147 -57.44 13.16 50.35
#